data_AF-A0A6A9SJZ5-F1
#
_entry.id   AF-A0A6A9SJZ5-F1
#
_cell.length_a   1.000
_cell.length_b   1.000
_cell.length_c   1.000
_cell.angle_alpha   90.00
_cell.angle_beta   90.00
_cell.angle_gamma   90.00
#
_symmetry.space_group_name_H-M   'P 1'
#
loop_
_entity.id
_entity.type
_entity.pdbx_description
1 polymer ?
#
loop_
_entity_poly.entity_id
_entity_poly.type
_entity_poly.pdbx_seq_one_letter_code
_entity_poly.pdbx_strand_id
1 'polypeptide(L)'
;VRDALADHLGAAVFEVPMGPPSLPGLRLEDALFDALDDAGASIETGNPVVDYDGGDRVERVYVEKNGARIPYAADQYVLATGGLVGKGVESDRERVTEPVFDCHVAHADDRYEWFDDDAFGDHAFARFGVATDDGLRPEDAADSPEFENLRAAGSVLGGYDFAAEKSGAGVSLATGYAAGRRAAEDTHE
;
A
#
# COMPACT_ATOMS: atom_id res chain seq x y z
N VAL A 1 0.77 23.39 27.84
CA VAL A 1 0.79 22.13 28.64
C VAL A 1 2.12 21.41 28.52
N ARG A 2 2.59 21.07 27.30
CA ARG A 2 3.90 20.45 27.08
C ARG A 2 5.05 21.20 27.76
N ASP A 3 5.18 22.51 27.51
CA ASP A 3 6.30 23.30 28.06
C ASP A 3 6.26 23.35 29.59
N ALA A 4 5.07 23.53 30.17
CA ALA A 4 4.87 23.48 31.62
C ALA A 4 5.24 22.11 32.24
N LEU A 5 4.95 21.01 31.54
CA LEU A 5 5.35 19.66 31.97
C LEU A 5 6.87 19.46 31.85
N ALA A 6 7.48 19.92 30.75
CA ALA A 6 8.92 19.84 30.54
C ALA A 6 9.68 20.62 31.62
N ASP A 7 9.22 21.83 31.95
CA ASP A 7 9.79 22.67 33.00
C ASP A 7 9.69 22.01 34.38
N HIS A 8 8.56 21.35 34.70
CA HIS A 8 8.37 20.69 35.99
C HIS A 8 9.16 19.38 36.11
N LEU A 9 9.29 18.63 35.01
CA LEU A 9 9.99 17.33 34.98
C LEU A 9 11.51 17.48 34.77
N GLY A 10 11.99 18.63 34.29
CA GLY A 10 13.38 18.82 33.91
C GLY A 10 13.82 17.92 32.76
N ALA A 11 12.88 17.51 31.90
CA ALA A 11 13.11 16.54 30.82
C ALA A 11 12.34 16.93 29.55
N ALA A 12 12.82 16.45 28.40
CA ALA A 12 12.12 16.63 27.14
C ALA A 12 10.78 15.88 27.16
N VAL A 13 9.69 16.61 26.91
CA VAL A 13 8.35 16.04 26.77
C VAL A 13 7.99 16.01 25.29
N PHE A 14 7.57 14.86 24.79
CA PHE A 14 7.14 14.66 23.40
C PHE A 14 6.04 13.59 23.35
N GLU A 15 5.28 13.57 22.25
CA GLU A 15 4.23 12.57 22.03
C GLU A 15 4.86 11.24 21.63
N VAL A 16 4.41 10.15 22.27
CA VAL A 16 4.77 8.79 21.86
C VAL A 16 3.56 8.20 21.13
N PRO A 17 3.70 7.78 19.86
CA PRO A 17 2.63 7.11 19.16
C PRO A 17 2.32 5.80 19.87
N MET A 18 1.06 5.64 20.29
CA MET A 18 0.55 4.42 20.91
C MET A 18 -0.15 3.56 19.87
N GLY A 19 -0.53 2.34 20.26
CA GLY A 19 -1.40 1.49 19.43
C GLY A 19 -2.72 2.18 19.08
N PRO A 20 -3.51 1.62 18.14
CA PRO A 20 -4.72 2.27 17.65
C PRO A 20 -5.75 2.57 18.76
N PRO A 21 -6.36 3.78 18.78
CA PRO A 21 -6.09 4.91 17.89
C PRO A 21 -4.84 5.70 18.30
N SER A 22 -3.98 6.01 17.32
CA SER A 22 -2.81 6.88 17.51
C SER A 22 -3.17 8.34 17.20
N LEU A 23 -3.21 9.20 18.22
CA LEU A 23 -3.49 10.64 18.04
C LEU A 23 -2.53 11.35 17.07
N PRO A 24 -1.19 11.18 17.13
CA PRO A 24 -0.32 11.79 16.14
C PRO A 24 -0.54 11.21 14.73
N GLY A 25 -0.98 9.94 14.63
CA GLY A 25 -1.36 9.33 13.35
C GLY A 25 -2.60 9.99 12.75
N LEU A 26 -3.66 10.18 13.54
CA LEU A 26 -4.89 10.86 13.10
C LEU A 26 -4.60 12.30 12.66
N ARG A 27 -3.74 13.03 13.39
CA ARG A 27 -3.35 14.40 13.00
C ARG A 27 -2.55 14.43 11.70
N LEU A 28 -1.75 13.42 11.43
CA LEU A 28 -1.01 13.30 10.17
C LEU A 28 -1.96 12.98 9.01
N GLU A 29 -2.92 12.10 9.23
CA GLU A 29 -3.98 11.76 8.28
C GLU A 29 -4.83 12.99 7.93
N ASP A 30 -5.32 13.73 8.92
CA ASP A 30 -6.09 14.97 8.72
C ASP A 30 -5.29 15.97 7.87
N ALA A 31 -4.02 16.19 8.21
CA ALA A 31 -3.16 17.12 7.47
C ALA A 31 -2.91 16.68 6.01
N LEU A 32 -2.88 15.37 5.73
CA LEU A 32 -2.78 14.86 4.37
C LEU A 32 -4.07 15.11 3.58
N PHE A 33 -5.24 14.85 4.19
CA PHE A 33 -6.52 15.09 3.54
C PHE A 33 -6.78 16.57 3.28
N ASP A 34 -6.44 17.45 4.22
CA ASP A 34 -6.52 18.91 4.02
C ASP A 34 -5.62 19.34 2.85
N ALA A 35 -4.39 18.82 2.76
CA ALA A 35 -3.47 19.13 1.66
C ALA A 35 -3.96 18.60 0.30
N LEU A 36 -4.63 17.45 0.28
CA LEU A 36 -5.24 16.88 -0.93
C LEU A 36 -6.45 17.71 -1.40
N ASP A 37 -7.29 18.17 -0.48
CA ASP A 37 -8.42 19.06 -0.78
C ASP A 37 -7.94 20.41 -1.32
N ASP A 38 -6.94 21.03 -0.67
CA ASP A 38 -6.31 22.28 -1.13
C ASP A 38 -5.67 22.14 -2.52
N ALA A 39 -5.17 20.94 -2.85
CA ALA A 39 -4.62 20.62 -4.17
C ALA A 39 -5.69 20.28 -5.23
N GLY A 40 -6.97 20.19 -4.83
CA GLY A 40 -8.09 19.86 -5.72
C GLY A 40 -8.19 18.37 -6.07
N ALA A 41 -7.64 17.48 -5.24
CA ALA A 41 -7.74 16.04 -5.45
C ALA A 41 -9.18 15.56 -5.22
N SER A 42 -9.67 14.68 -6.11
CA SER A 42 -10.95 13.99 -5.90
C SER A 42 -10.74 12.74 -5.07
N ILE A 43 -11.49 12.60 -3.96
CA ILE A 43 -11.43 11.43 -3.09
C ILE A 43 -12.78 10.73 -3.10
N GLU A 44 -12.78 9.43 -3.41
CA GLU A 44 -13.96 8.57 -3.31
C GLU A 44 -13.72 7.46 -2.28
N THR A 45 -14.61 7.35 -1.29
CA THR A 45 -14.54 6.34 -0.24
C THR A 45 -15.70 5.36 -0.35
N GLY A 46 -15.47 4.09 -0.01
CA GLY A 46 -16.51 3.05 0.03
C GLY A 46 -16.94 2.51 -1.33
N ASN A 47 -16.19 2.83 -2.40
CA ASN A 47 -16.42 2.32 -3.75
C ASN A 47 -15.16 1.55 -4.19
N PRO A 48 -15.12 0.21 -4.05
CA PRO A 48 -13.93 -0.56 -4.37
C PRO A 48 -13.69 -0.62 -5.89
N VAL A 49 -12.42 -0.71 -6.27
CA VAL A 49 -12.06 -1.16 -7.62
C VAL A 49 -12.26 -2.67 -7.67
N VAL A 50 -12.98 -3.17 -8.66
CA VAL A 50 -13.39 -4.58 -8.77
C VAL A 50 -12.89 -5.27 -10.02
N ASP A 51 -12.38 -4.51 -10.99
CA ASP A 51 -11.90 -5.05 -12.27
C ASP A 51 -11.10 -3.98 -13.03
N TYR A 52 -10.42 -4.36 -14.11
CA TYR A 52 -9.74 -3.45 -15.03
C TYR A 52 -9.85 -3.93 -16.48
N ASP A 53 -9.65 -3.03 -17.44
CA ASP A 53 -9.32 -3.41 -18.83
C ASP A 53 -7.91 -2.94 -19.14
N GLY A 54 -7.17 -3.78 -19.87
CA GLY A 54 -5.81 -3.48 -20.32
C GLY A 54 -5.09 -4.69 -20.90
N GLY A 55 -3.91 -4.44 -21.43
CA GLY A 55 -2.93 -5.46 -21.78
C GLY A 55 -1.68 -5.28 -20.93
N ASP A 56 -0.57 -4.94 -21.57
CA ASP A 56 0.67 -4.43 -20.95
C ASP A 56 0.51 -3.02 -20.35
N ARG A 57 -0.62 -2.36 -20.59
CA ARG A 57 -0.99 -1.07 -20.03
C ARG A 57 -2.42 -1.10 -19.53
N VAL A 58 -2.67 -0.55 -18.35
CA VAL A 58 -4.02 -0.37 -17.81
C VAL A 58 -4.70 0.78 -18.55
N GLU A 59 -5.82 0.50 -19.21
CA GLU A 59 -6.62 1.50 -19.92
C GLU A 59 -7.66 2.15 -19.00
N ARG A 60 -8.31 1.33 -18.18
CA ARG A 60 -9.33 1.78 -17.21
C ARG A 60 -9.47 0.79 -16.07
N VAL A 61 -9.92 1.30 -14.93
CA VAL A 61 -10.39 0.51 -13.80
C VAL A 61 -11.90 0.64 -13.65
N TYR A 62 -12.53 -0.38 -13.08
CA TYR A 62 -13.95 -0.41 -12.79
C TYR A 62 -14.19 -0.28 -11.30
N VAL A 63 -14.87 0.79 -10.92
CA VAL A 63 -15.29 1.05 -9.54
C VAL A 63 -16.73 0.56 -9.36
N GLU A 64 -16.98 -0.25 -8.33
CA GLU A 64 -18.34 -0.64 -7.97
C GLU A 64 -19.03 0.48 -7.18
N LYS A 65 -20.17 0.95 -7.69
CA LYS A 65 -20.96 2.01 -7.08
C LYS A 65 -22.44 1.65 -7.18
N ASN A 66 -23.08 1.38 -6.03
CA ASN A 66 -24.50 1.01 -5.96
C ASN A 66 -24.89 -0.15 -6.90
N GLY A 67 -24.02 -1.15 -7.05
CA GLY A 67 -24.23 -2.31 -7.93
C GLY A 67 -24.00 -2.05 -9.42
N ALA A 68 -23.52 -0.86 -9.80
CA ALA A 68 -23.06 -0.55 -11.15
C ALA A 68 -21.53 -0.53 -11.21
N ARG A 69 -20.96 -1.00 -12.32
CA ARG A 69 -19.52 -0.88 -12.63
C ARG A 69 -19.29 0.42 -13.40
N ILE A 70 -18.55 1.35 -12.79
CA ILE A 70 -18.26 2.68 -13.36
C ILE A 70 -16.80 2.71 -13.84
N PRO A 71 -16.52 2.97 -15.13
CA PRO A 71 -15.15 3.01 -15.64
C PRO A 71 -14.46 4.34 -15.30
N TYR A 72 -13.21 4.27 -14.86
CA TYR A 72 -12.30 5.39 -14.66
C TYR A 72 -11.03 5.15 -15.48
N ALA A 73 -10.66 6.12 -16.32
CA ALA A 73 -9.44 6.08 -17.10
C ALA A 73 -8.43 7.12 -16.57
N ALA A 74 -7.17 6.72 -16.50
CA ALA A 74 -6.03 7.55 -16.13
C ALA A 74 -4.81 7.14 -16.94
N ASP A 75 -3.86 8.06 -17.11
CA ASP A 75 -2.59 7.77 -17.76
C ASP A 75 -1.69 6.91 -16.88
N GLN A 76 -1.81 7.04 -15.56
CA GLN A 76 -1.00 6.36 -14.55
C GLN A 76 -1.88 5.91 -13.37
N TYR A 77 -1.55 4.75 -12.81
CA TYR A 77 -2.24 4.15 -11.67
C TYR A 77 -1.27 3.85 -10.54
N VAL A 78 -1.72 4.01 -9.30
CA VAL A 78 -0.97 3.62 -8.10
C VAL A 78 -1.79 2.64 -7.27
N LEU A 79 -1.33 1.41 -7.19
CA LEU A 79 -1.83 0.37 -6.30
C LEU A 79 -1.32 0.62 -4.88
N ALA A 80 -2.20 1.16 -4.03
CA ALA A 80 -1.94 1.42 -2.61
C ALA A 80 -3.04 0.81 -1.73
N THR A 81 -3.51 -0.39 -2.08
CA THR A 81 -4.64 -1.11 -1.47
C THR A 81 -4.29 -1.78 -0.12
N GLY A 82 -3.00 -1.78 0.23
CA GLY A 82 -2.47 -2.33 1.47
C GLY A 82 -2.20 -3.84 1.41
N GLY A 83 -1.66 -4.40 2.48
CA GLY A 83 -1.32 -5.83 2.56
C GLY A 83 -2.51 -6.71 2.95
N LEU A 84 -2.21 -7.88 3.52
CA LEU A 84 -3.19 -8.89 3.95
C LEU A 84 -4.30 -8.34 4.86
N VAL A 85 -3.97 -7.45 5.81
CA VAL A 85 -4.96 -6.84 6.72
C VAL A 85 -5.84 -5.83 5.99
N GLY A 86 -5.26 -5.09 5.03
CA GLY A 86 -5.95 -4.09 4.22
C GLY A 86 -6.76 -4.68 3.06
N LYS A 87 -6.61 -5.99 2.81
CA LYS A 87 -7.19 -6.74 1.68
C LYS A 87 -6.70 -6.29 0.30
N GLY A 88 -5.56 -5.61 0.22
CA GLY A 88 -4.89 -5.41 -1.06
C GLY A 88 -4.01 -6.60 -1.46
N VAL A 89 -3.78 -7.53 -0.53
CA VAL A 89 -3.31 -8.88 -0.79
C VAL A 89 -4.30 -9.83 -0.14
N GLU A 90 -4.71 -10.87 -0.85
CA GLU A 90 -5.60 -11.91 -0.36
C GLU A 90 -4.89 -13.27 -0.39
N SER A 91 -5.34 -14.20 0.44
CA SER A 91 -4.81 -15.56 0.46
C SER A 91 -5.90 -16.56 0.79
N ASP A 92 -5.90 -17.70 0.10
CA ASP A 92 -6.73 -18.84 0.44
C ASP A 92 -5.86 -20.06 0.83
N ARG A 93 -6.35 -21.28 0.58
CA ARG A 93 -5.58 -22.49 0.88
C ARG A 93 -4.58 -22.86 -0.21
N GLU A 94 -4.74 -22.31 -1.40
CA GLU A 94 -4.08 -22.70 -2.63
C GLU A 94 -3.15 -21.59 -3.15
N ARG A 95 -3.52 -20.31 -3.00
CA ARG A 95 -2.72 -19.20 -3.52
C ARG A 95 -2.80 -17.92 -2.70
N VAL A 96 -1.84 -17.02 -2.97
CA VAL A 96 -1.83 -15.62 -2.55
C VAL A 96 -2.01 -14.74 -3.80
N THR A 97 -2.81 -13.68 -3.71
CA THR A 97 -3.24 -12.87 -4.86
C THR A 97 -3.32 -11.38 -4.56
N GLU A 98 -2.98 -10.56 -5.54
CA GLU A 98 -3.42 -9.16 -5.59
C GLU A 98 -4.78 -9.11 -6.33
N PRO A 99 -5.88 -8.69 -5.69
CA PRO A 99 -7.23 -8.94 -6.20
C PRO A 99 -7.70 -7.99 -7.32
N VAL A 100 -7.02 -6.86 -7.56
CA VAL A 100 -7.47 -5.86 -8.54
C VAL A 100 -6.92 -6.13 -9.93
N PHE A 101 -5.61 -6.30 -10.04
CA PHE A 101 -4.89 -6.46 -11.30
C PHE A 101 -4.39 -7.89 -11.54
N ASP A 102 -4.50 -8.77 -10.53
CA ASP A 102 -3.90 -10.12 -10.49
C ASP A 102 -2.36 -10.08 -10.57
N CYS A 103 -1.75 -9.01 -10.04
CA CYS A 103 -0.29 -8.90 -9.97
C CYS A 103 0.33 -10.09 -9.23
N HIS A 104 1.49 -10.51 -9.70
CA HIS A 104 2.22 -11.64 -9.14
C HIS A 104 2.63 -11.36 -7.70
N VAL A 105 2.22 -12.25 -6.81
CA VAL A 105 2.68 -12.30 -5.42
C VAL A 105 3.53 -13.54 -5.25
N ALA A 106 4.82 -13.37 -4.98
CA ALA A 106 5.72 -14.49 -4.79
C ALA A 106 5.38 -15.25 -3.50
N HIS A 107 5.10 -16.55 -3.61
CA HIS A 107 4.84 -17.45 -2.49
C HIS A 107 5.21 -18.89 -2.87
N ALA A 108 5.47 -19.72 -1.87
CA ALA A 108 5.71 -21.16 -2.09
C ALA A 108 4.39 -21.87 -2.46
N ASP A 109 4.46 -22.90 -3.31
CA ASP A 109 3.29 -23.71 -3.66
C ASP A 109 2.75 -24.49 -2.44
N ASP A 110 3.65 -24.93 -1.55
CA ASP A 110 3.25 -25.58 -0.31
C ASP A 110 2.90 -24.54 0.76
N ARG A 111 1.62 -24.50 1.12
CA ARG A 111 1.09 -23.63 2.19
C ARG A 111 1.77 -23.85 3.54
N TYR A 112 2.32 -25.04 3.81
CA TYR A 112 3.06 -25.30 5.05
C TYR A 112 4.41 -24.58 5.09
N GLU A 113 4.88 -24.03 3.97
CA GLU A 113 6.07 -23.17 3.92
C GLU A 113 5.74 -21.68 4.15
N TRP A 114 4.47 -21.32 4.31
CA TRP A 114 4.07 -19.91 4.48
C TRP A 114 4.25 -19.40 5.91
N PHE A 115 4.43 -20.31 6.87
CA PHE A 115 4.51 -20.00 8.29
C PHE A 115 5.56 -20.86 8.97
N ASP A 116 6.03 -20.38 10.12
CA ASP A 116 6.95 -21.09 11.00
C ASP A 116 6.16 -21.82 12.11
N ASP A 117 6.70 -22.90 12.66
CA ASP A 117 6.12 -23.57 13.82
C ASP A 117 6.20 -22.70 15.08
N ASP A 118 7.23 -21.85 15.18
CA ASP A 118 7.40 -20.91 16.27
C ASP A 118 6.44 -19.72 16.13
N ALA A 119 5.70 -19.41 17.20
CA ALA A 119 4.70 -18.33 17.19
C ALA A 119 5.26 -16.94 16.81
N PHE A 120 6.57 -16.72 17.01
CA PHE A 120 7.29 -15.51 16.63
C PHE A 120 8.48 -15.83 15.70
N GLY A 121 8.40 -16.96 14.99
CA GLY A 121 9.38 -17.36 13.99
C GLY A 121 9.32 -16.51 12.72
N ASP A 122 10.11 -16.90 11.72
CA ASP A 122 10.24 -16.14 10.48
C ASP A 122 9.14 -16.50 9.48
N HIS A 123 7.92 -16.06 9.79
CA HIS A 123 6.73 -16.39 9.00
C HIS A 123 6.77 -15.73 7.62
N ALA A 124 6.89 -16.54 6.55
CA ALA A 124 6.97 -16.03 5.18
C ALA A 124 5.75 -15.17 4.77
N PHE A 125 4.55 -15.47 5.30
CA PHE A 125 3.35 -14.69 5.01
C PHE A 125 3.48 -13.21 5.39
N ALA A 126 4.33 -12.87 6.36
CA ALA A 126 4.52 -11.49 6.80
C ALA A 126 5.19 -10.63 5.70
N ARG A 127 5.81 -11.27 4.71
CA ARG A 127 6.47 -10.65 3.54
C ARG A 127 5.64 -10.75 2.26
N PHE A 128 4.43 -11.29 2.29
CA PHE A 128 3.59 -11.39 1.09
C PHE A 128 3.17 -10.01 0.59
N GLY A 129 3.31 -9.84 -0.72
CA GLY A 129 2.99 -8.63 -1.46
C GLY A 129 3.62 -8.66 -2.85
N VAL A 130 3.37 -7.62 -3.62
CA VAL A 130 3.89 -7.51 -4.99
C VAL A 130 5.37 -7.15 -4.95
N ALA A 131 6.18 -7.88 -5.74
CA ALA A 131 7.55 -7.46 -6.04
C ALA A 131 7.51 -6.27 -7.02
N THR A 132 8.52 -5.41 -6.98
CA THR A 132 8.58 -4.26 -7.87
C THR A 132 10.00 -3.93 -8.30
N ASP A 133 10.11 -3.37 -9.50
CA ASP A 133 11.36 -2.79 -9.99
C ASP A 133 11.76 -1.51 -9.23
N ASP A 134 12.91 -0.91 -9.59
CA ASP A 134 13.38 0.36 -9.02
C ASP A 134 12.39 1.53 -9.20
N GLY A 135 11.51 1.42 -10.21
CA GLY A 135 10.43 2.35 -10.52
C GLY A 135 9.20 2.18 -9.62
N LEU A 136 9.10 1.10 -8.85
CA LEU A 136 7.91 0.63 -8.15
C LEU A 136 6.83 0.06 -9.08
N ARG A 137 7.18 -0.43 -10.27
CA ARG A 137 6.24 -1.16 -11.13
C ARG A 137 6.16 -2.61 -10.67
N PRO A 138 4.96 -3.18 -10.44
CA PRO A 138 4.82 -4.61 -10.14
C PRO A 138 5.51 -5.49 -11.19
N GLU A 139 6.26 -6.48 -10.72
CA GLU A 139 6.99 -7.43 -11.55
C GLU A 139 6.34 -8.81 -11.54
N ASP A 140 6.33 -9.46 -12.70
CA ASP A 140 5.90 -10.84 -12.84
C ASP A 140 6.93 -11.84 -12.28
N ALA A 141 6.64 -13.14 -12.38
CA ALA A 141 7.54 -14.20 -11.93
C ALA A 141 8.87 -14.29 -12.71
N ALA A 142 9.03 -13.52 -13.79
CA ALA A 142 10.23 -13.43 -14.61
C ALA A 142 10.95 -12.07 -14.42
N ASP A 143 10.65 -11.34 -13.34
CA ASP A 143 11.21 -10.04 -13.00
C ASP A 143 10.99 -8.99 -14.12
N SER A 144 9.85 -9.06 -14.81
CA SER A 144 9.45 -8.12 -15.85
C SER A 144 8.23 -7.31 -15.43
N PRO A 145 8.16 -6.00 -15.71
CA PRO A 145 7.00 -5.18 -15.34
C PRO A 145 5.69 -5.73 -15.94
N GLU A 146 4.68 -5.93 -15.10
CA GLU A 146 3.37 -6.44 -15.54
C GLU A 146 2.56 -5.39 -16.31
N PHE A 147 2.68 -4.13 -15.88
CA PHE A 147 2.06 -2.99 -16.56
C PHE A 147 3.02 -1.82 -16.64
N GLU A 148 3.04 -1.15 -17.79
CA GLU A 148 3.90 0.00 -18.03
C GLU A 148 3.53 1.22 -17.16
N ASN A 149 2.24 1.36 -16.82
CA ASN A 149 1.67 2.52 -16.14
C ASN A 149 1.07 2.23 -14.76
N LEU A 150 1.45 1.11 -14.14
CA LEU A 150 1.06 0.77 -12.78
C LEU A 150 2.26 0.88 -11.85
N ARG A 151 2.04 1.52 -10.71
CA ARG A 151 3.01 1.55 -9.60
C ARG A 151 2.40 0.99 -8.34
N ALA A 152 3.19 0.38 -7.46
CA ALA A 152 2.74 -0.09 -6.15
C ALA A 152 3.37 0.70 -5.00
N ALA A 153 2.62 0.92 -3.93
CA ALA A 153 3.09 1.67 -2.78
C ALA A 153 2.45 1.21 -1.46
N GLY A 154 3.21 1.35 -0.37
CA GLY A 154 2.77 0.98 0.97
C GLY A 154 2.80 -0.51 1.24
N SER A 155 1.84 -0.98 2.04
CA SER A 155 1.87 -2.36 2.56
C SER A 155 1.43 -3.42 1.55
N VAL A 156 1.08 -3.04 0.32
CA VAL A 156 0.89 -4.00 -0.78
C VAL A 156 2.22 -4.54 -1.31
N LEU A 157 3.33 -3.82 -1.08
CA LEU A 157 4.67 -4.24 -1.47
C LEU A 157 5.08 -5.49 -0.67
N GLY A 158 5.74 -6.43 -1.34
CA GLY A 158 6.27 -7.65 -0.74
C GLY A 158 7.71 -7.52 -0.25
N GLY A 159 8.23 -8.59 0.34
CA GLY A 159 9.65 -8.77 0.63
C GLY A 159 10.15 -8.21 1.96
N TYR A 160 9.29 -7.63 2.79
CA TYR A 160 9.66 -7.07 4.10
C TYR A 160 8.61 -7.40 5.17
N ASP A 161 9.05 -7.63 6.41
CA ASP A 161 8.15 -7.86 7.54
C ASP A 161 8.03 -6.55 8.31
N PHE A 162 7.07 -5.74 7.92
CA PHE A 162 6.89 -4.41 8.51
C PHE A 162 6.54 -4.45 9.99
N ALA A 163 5.97 -5.56 10.49
CA ALA A 163 5.60 -5.71 11.89
C ALA A 163 6.84 -5.97 12.74
N ALA A 164 7.72 -6.88 12.31
CA ALA A 164 8.98 -7.16 12.97
C ALA A 164 9.96 -5.98 12.85
N GLU A 165 10.08 -5.39 11.66
CA GLU A 165 10.97 -4.27 11.36
C GLU A 165 10.48 -2.94 11.94
N LYS A 166 9.18 -2.83 12.26
CA LYS A 166 8.51 -1.59 12.68
C LYS A 166 8.64 -0.48 11.64
N SER A 167 8.65 -0.86 10.37
CA SER A 167 8.95 0.01 9.22
C SER A 167 7.71 0.48 8.46
N GLY A 168 6.52 -0.10 8.72
CA GLY A 168 5.34 0.05 7.86
C GLY A 168 4.94 1.49 7.51
N ALA A 169 4.86 2.39 8.50
CA ALA A 169 4.52 3.79 8.24
C ALA A 169 5.59 4.51 7.40
N GLY A 170 6.88 4.20 7.65
CA GLY A 170 7.99 4.76 6.89
C GLY A 170 7.96 4.30 5.44
N VAL A 171 7.68 3.01 5.22
CA VAL A 171 7.54 2.45 3.86
C VAL A 171 6.37 3.08 3.13
N SER A 172 5.18 3.16 3.75
CA SER A 172 4.00 3.81 3.13
C SER A 172 4.27 5.25 2.72
N LEU A 173 4.92 6.05 3.58
CA LEU A 173 5.23 7.44 3.26
C LEU A 173 6.27 7.56 2.14
N ALA A 174 7.37 6.81 2.24
CA ALA A 174 8.46 6.89 1.27
C ALA A 174 8.03 6.41 -0.12
N THR A 175 7.34 5.27 -0.18
CA THR A 175 6.91 4.65 -1.45
C THR A 175 5.71 5.38 -2.05
N GLY A 176 4.77 5.88 -1.24
CA GLY A 176 3.69 6.74 -1.71
C GLY A 176 4.21 8.02 -2.36
N TYR A 177 5.19 8.68 -1.74
CA TYR A 177 5.84 9.85 -2.33
C TYR A 177 6.58 9.51 -3.64
N ALA A 178 7.37 8.43 -3.65
CA ALA A 178 8.14 8.03 -4.82
C ALA A 178 7.23 7.61 -5.99
N ALA A 179 6.20 6.79 -5.74
CA ALA A 179 5.24 6.35 -6.76
C ALA A 179 4.46 7.52 -7.32
N GLY A 180 3.94 8.41 -6.47
CA GLY A 180 3.20 9.60 -6.90
C GLY A 180 4.04 10.55 -7.76
N ARG A 181 5.30 10.77 -7.39
CA ARG A 181 6.22 11.58 -8.20
C ARG A 181 6.48 10.99 -9.57
N ARG A 182 6.79 9.70 -9.65
CA ARG A 182 7.11 9.04 -10.91
C ARG A 182 5.89 8.96 -11.84
N ALA A 183 4.71 8.68 -11.27
CA ALA A 183 3.45 8.74 -12.02
C ALA A 183 3.22 10.15 -12.62
N ALA A 184 3.48 11.21 -11.86
CA ALA A 184 3.36 12.57 -12.38
C ALA A 184 4.41 12.88 -13.47
N GLU A 185 5.66 12.46 -13.30
CA GLU A 185 6.75 12.70 -14.26
C GLU A 185 6.47 12.02 -15.63
N ASP A 186 6.01 10.76 -15.62
CA ASP A 186 5.72 9.99 -16.84
C ASP A 186 4.47 10.46 -17.60
N THR A 187 3.62 11.29 -16.99
CA THR A 187 2.45 11.87 -17.66
C THR A 187 2.85 13.05 -18.56
N HIS A 188 4.07 13.56 -18.41
CA HIS A 188 4.57 14.74 -19.11
C HIS A 188 5.58 14.42 -20.26
N GLU A 189 5.81 13.14 -20.56
CA GLU A 189 6.56 12.68 -21.75
C GLU A 189 5.63 12.35 -22.93
#